data_AF-A0AAN5CN97-F1
#
_entry.id   AF-A0AAN5CN97-F1
#
_cell.length_a   1.000
_cell.length_b   1.000
_cell.length_c   1.000
_cell.angle_alpha   90.00
_cell.angle_beta   90.00
_cell.angle_gamma   90.00
#
_symmetry.space_group_name_H-M   'P 1'
#
loop_
_entity.id
_entity.type
_entity.pdbx_description
1 polymer ?
#
loop_
_entity_poly.entity_id
_entity_poly.type
_entity_poly.pdbx_seq_one_letter_code
_entity_poly.pdbx_strand_id
1 'polypeptide(L)'
;LTDDSPLPQPFDYFYSLNSYYWRTVTIVCLRLGERLGRTTVFHSFLSTVFYPYILMFLTYLLLPAHLQFIHLKYDKKSLPTADRRLIIMFYSFLLGMLSSHLLIEWIPNQNLPHPFFIPALVGIMILLAGPSVGHDRKLFLLSTIGVATALAISIDILNNQFGLLYLLGLSLTVFVATFNLQCLVDGMKKGDLDMEGGIIKVILILLFSSSLDKVLWGRYEADLTKHYNISTGKLILHTIVF
;
A
#
# COMPACT_ATOMS: atom_id res chain seq x y z
N LEU A 1 -0.63 22.04 -0.12
CA LEU A 1 0.49 21.67 -1.01
C LEU A 1 1.41 22.86 -1.34
N THR A 2 1.23 24.02 -0.70
CA THR A 2 1.96 25.28 -0.97
C THR A 2 3.03 25.61 0.08
N ASP A 3 3.29 24.72 1.03
CA ASP A 3 4.33 24.96 2.04
C ASP A 3 5.69 24.58 1.46
N ASP A 4 6.41 25.58 0.96
CA ASP A 4 7.78 25.48 0.45
C ASP A 4 8.83 25.65 1.57
N SER A 5 8.42 25.72 2.85
CA SER A 5 9.37 25.87 3.95
C SER A 5 10.37 24.70 3.98
N PRO A 6 11.61 24.92 4.44
CA PRO A 6 12.57 23.84 4.65
C PRO A 6 12.03 22.76 5.60
N LEU A 7 12.69 21.59 5.63
CA LEU A 7 12.34 20.55 6.59
C LEU A 7 12.44 21.10 8.03
N PRO A 8 11.54 20.66 8.95
CA PRO A 8 11.62 21.07 10.35
C PRO A 8 12.99 20.68 10.93
N GLN A 9 13.65 21.58 11.66
CA GLN A 9 14.91 21.29 12.35
C GLN A 9 14.68 21.11 13.86
N PRO A 10 15.12 19.98 14.46
CA PRO A 10 15.75 18.82 13.83
C PRO A 10 14.73 17.93 13.07
N PHE A 11 15.14 17.40 11.90
CA PHE A 11 14.34 16.42 11.14
C PHE A 11 14.73 15.00 11.55
N ASP A 12 13.77 14.19 11.96
CA ASP A 12 14.02 12.80 12.33
C ASP A 12 13.94 11.87 11.09
N TYR A 13 15.09 11.72 10.42
CA TYR A 13 15.24 10.82 9.28
C TYR A 13 15.03 9.35 9.65
N PHE A 14 15.39 8.95 10.88
CA PHE A 14 15.23 7.57 11.33
C PHE A 14 13.75 7.23 11.58
N TYR A 15 13.00 8.15 12.19
CA TYR A 15 11.55 8.03 12.31
C TYR A 15 10.89 7.92 10.94
N SER A 16 11.29 8.75 9.98
CA SER A 16 10.77 8.73 8.61
C SER A 16 11.04 7.38 7.91
N LEU A 17 12.26 6.87 8.00
CA LEU A 17 12.63 5.56 7.47
C LEU A 17 11.78 4.45 8.11
N ASN A 18 11.67 4.45 9.44
CA ASN A 18 10.90 3.45 10.18
C ASN A 18 9.41 3.50 9.77
N SER A 19 8.86 4.71 9.55
CA SER A 19 7.50 4.87 9.02
C SER A 19 7.32 4.20 7.66
N TYR A 20 8.23 4.46 6.72
CA TYR A 20 8.17 3.85 5.38
C TYR A 20 8.44 2.35 5.38
N TYR A 21 9.31 1.86 6.27
CA TYR A 21 9.54 0.44 6.48
C TYR A 21 8.24 -0.26 6.90
N TRP A 22 7.57 0.22 7.96
CA TRP A 22 6.33 -0.40 8.43
C TRP A 22 5.17 -0.25 7.45
N ARG A 23 5.10 0.85 6.69
CA ARG A 23 4.17 0.97 5.55
C ARG A 23 4.42 -0.13 4.53
N THR A 24 5.68 -0.36 4.15
CA THR A 24 6.05 -1.39 3.18
C THR A 24 5.66 -2.78 3.68
N VAL A 25 6.02 -3.14 4.91
CA VAL A 25 5.64 -4.42 5.53
C VAL A 25 4.12 -4.61 5.51
N THR A 26 3.37 -3.56 5.86
CA THR A 26 1.90 -3.63 5.90
C THR A 26 1.28 -3.78 4.51
N ILE A 27 1.86 -3.15 3.48
CA ILE A 27 1.47 -3.33 2.08
C ILE A 27 1.76 -4.76 1.62
N VAL A 28 2.88 -5.35 2.02
CA VAL A 28 3.19 -6.76 1.74
C VAL A 28 2.13 -7.66 2.36
N CYS A 29 1.70 -7.41 3.60
CA CYS A 29 0.59 -8.14 4.23
C CYS A 29 -0.72 -8.02 3.43
N LEU A 30 -1.07 -6.82 2.94
CA LEU A 30 -2.23 -6.61 2.07
C LEU A 30 -2.16 -7.50 0.83
N ARG A 31 -1.02 -7.49 0.14
CA ARG A 31 -0.83 -8.24 -1.12
C ARG A 31 -0.79 -9.74 -0.89
N LEU A 32 -0.20 -10.20 0.21
CA LEU A 32 -0.30 -11.60 0.64
C LEU A 32 -1.76 -12.02 0.83
N GLY A 33 -2.55 -11.16 1.49
CA GLY A 33 -3.99 -11.34 1.63
C GLY A 33 -4.68 -11.45 0.28
N GLU A 34 -4.45 -10.51 -0.63
CA GLU A 34 -5.05 -10.53 -1.98
C GLU A 34 -4.72 -11.82 -2.74
N ARG A 35 -3.46 -12.27 -2.71
CA ARG A 35 -3.04 -13.53 -3.33
C ARG A 35 -3.78 -14.71 -2.72
N LEU A 36 -3.94 -14.74 -1.39
CA LEU A 36 -4.64 -15.81 -0.69
C LEU A 36 -6.15 -15.82 -1.00
N GLY A 37 -6.79 -14.65 -1.06
CA GLY A 37 -8.22 -14.51 -1.35
C GLY A 37 -8.63 -15.01 -2.74
N ARG A 38 -7.65 -15.11 -3.64
CA ARG A 38 -7.80 -15.65 -5.00
C ARG A 38 -7.59 -17.16 -5.09
N THR A 39 -7.20 -17.83 -4.02
CA THR A 39 -7.04 -19.29 -4.04
C THR A 39 -8.40 -19.99 -4.02
N THR A 40 -8.49 -21.15 -4.66
CA THR A 40 -9.74 -21.94 -4.76
C THR A 40 -10.30 -22.32 -3.39
N VAL A 41 -9.44 -22.67 -2.44
CA VAL A 41 -9.83 -23.04 -1.08
C VAL A 41 -10.53 -21.89 -0.37
N PHE A 42 -9.91 -20.70 -0.37
CA PHE A 42 -10.48 -19.53 0.29
C PHE A 42 -11.69 -18.97 -0.45
N HIS A 43 -11.69 -19.03 -1.77
CA HIS A 43 -12.87 -18.67 -2.55
C HIS A 43 -14.06 -19.55 -2.20
N SER A 44 -13.89 -20.87 -2.18
CA SER A 44 -14.96 -21.81 -1.80
C SER A 44 -15.47 -21.55 -0.37
N PHE A 45 -14.56 -21.34 0.58
CA PHE A 45 -14.92 -21.03 1.96
C PHE A 45 -15.72 -19.72 2.08
N LEU A 46 -15.21 -18.62 1.51
CA LEU A 46 -15.85 -17.31 1.61
C LEU A 46 -17.20 -17.26 0.90
N SER A 47 -17.32 -17.88 -0.29
CA SER A 47 -18.58 -17.99 -1.03
C SER A 47 -19.65 -18.80 -0.30
N THR A 48 -19.24 -19.76 0.53
CA THR A 48 -20.18 -20.59 1.31
C THR A 48 -20.67 -19.88 2.57
N VAL A 49 -19.78 -19.14 3.24
CA VAL A 49 -20.06 -18.53 4.54
C VAL A 49 -20.74 -17.17 4.42
N PHE A 50 -20.42 -16.38 3.38
CA PHE A 50 -20.87 -15.00 3.28
C PHE A 50 -21.63 -14.71 1.99
N TYR A 51 -22.74 -13.98 2.13
CA TYR A 51 -23.41 -13.36 0.99
C TYR A 51 -22.58 -12.17 0.46
N PRO A 52 -22.47 -11.95 -0.86
CA PRO A 52 -21.56 -10.95 -1.43
C PRO A 52 -21.79 -9.53 -0.92
N TYR A 53 -23.05 -9.12 -0.68
CA TYR A 53 -23.33 -7.78 -0.12
C TYR A 53 -22.87 -7.63 1.33
N ILE A 54 -23.00 -8.68 2.15
CA ILE A 54 -22.50 -8.68 3.54
C ILE A 54 -20.98 -8.56 3.53
N LEU A 55 -20.33 -9.31 2.64
CA LEU A 55 -18.87 -9.27 2.51
C LEU A 55 -18.36 -7.91 2.01
N MET A 56 -19.10 -7.27 1.10
CA MET A 56 -18.81 -5.91 0.63
C MET A 56 -18.91 -4.88 1.76
N PHE A 57 -20.01 -4.93 2.53
CA PHE A 57 -20.20 -4.09 3.71
C PHE A 57 -19.10 -4.31 4.76
N LEU A 58 -18.74 -5.57 5.03
CA LEU A 58 -17.67 -5.93 5.94
C LEU A 58 -16.31 -5.38 5.48
N THR A 59 -15.97 -5.52 4.21
CA THR A 59 -14.66 -5.19 3.65
C THR A 59 -14.43 -3.70 3.51
N TYR A 60 -15.41 -2.96 2.98
CA TYR A 60 -15.22 -1.54 2.63
C TYR A 60 -15.74 -0.58 3.70
N LEU A 61 -16.56 -1.04 4.66
CA LEU A 61 -17.08 -0.19 5.72
C LEU A 61 -16.67 -0.68 7.12
N LEU A 62 -17.09 -1.90 7.50
CA LEU A 62 -16.98 -2.34 8.90
C LEU A 62 -15.51 -2.52 9.33
N LEU A 63 -14.69 -3.23 8.55
CA LEU A 63 -13.28 -3.48 8.88
C LEU A 63 -12.44 -2.18 8.88
N PRO A 64 -12.55 -1.28 7.87
CA PRO A 64 -11.92 0.03 7.92
C PRO A 64 -12.32 0.86 9.14
N ALA A 65 -13.62 0.94 9.45
CA ALA A 65 -14.13 1.69 10.59
C ALA A 65 -13.63 1.09 11.92
N HIS A 66 -13.63 -0.24 12.03
CA HIS A 66 -13.16 -0.93 13.22
C HIS A 66 -11.65 -0.75 13.42
N LEU A 67 -10.85 -0.78 12.36
CA LEU A 67 -9.41 -0.51 12.44
C LEU A 67 -9.13 0.92 12.92
N GLN A 68 -9.86 1.92 12.41
CA GLN A 68 -9.74 3.29 12.90
C GLN A 68 -10.19 3.41 14.36
N PHE A 69 -11.27 2.73 14.73
CA PHE A 69 -11.77 2.76 16.11
C PHE A 69 -10.77 2.16 17.09
N ILE A 70 -10.14 1.02 16.76
CA ILE A 70 -9.06 0.44 17.56
C ILE A 70 -7.92 1.45 17.72
N HIS A 71 -7.50 2.10 16.64
CA HIS A 71 -6.42 3.09 16.67
C HIS A 71 -6.72 4.28 17.58
N LEU A 72 -7.96 4.78 17.56
CA LEU A 72 -8.40 5.91 18.38
C LEU A 72 -8.63 5.55 19.85
N LYS A 73 -9.15 4.34 20.11
CA LYS A 73 -9.53 3.90 21.47
C LYS A 73 -8.33 3.46 22.30
N TYR A 74 -7.35 2.81 21.67
CA TYR A 74 -6.19 2.25 22.38
C TYR A 74 -4.97 3.17 22.22
N ASP A 75 -4.81 4.11 23.16
CA ASP A 75 -3.64 4.98 23.24
C ASP A 75 -2.37 4.14 23.56
N LYS A 76 -1.18 4.73 23.33
CA LYS A 76 0.16 4.14 23.51
C LYS A 76 0.38 3.50 24.89
N LYS A 77 -0.40 3.90 25.91
CA LYS A 77 -0.34 3.35 27.27
C LYS A 77 -1.10 2.03 27.44
N SER A 78 -2.08 1.76 26.58
CA SER A 78 -2.98 0.61 26.69
C SER A 78 -2.56 -0.56 25.81
N LEU A 79 -1.91 -0.28 24.68
CA LEU A 79 -1.42 -1.31 23.77
C LEU A 79 0.01 -0.97 23.31
N PRO A 80 0.99 -1.88 23.50
CA PRO A 80 2.34 -1.72 22.99
C PRO A 80 2.35 -1.45 21.48
N THR A 81 3.31 -0.66 21.02
CA THR A 81 3.46 -0.31 19.60
C THR A 81 3.60 -1.56 18.71
N ALA A 82 4.26 -2.61 19.19
CA ALA A 82 4.42 -3.88 18.48
C ALA A 82 3.07 -4.55 18.22
N ASP A 83 2.20 -4.62 19.23
CA ASP A 83 0.89 -5.23 19.14
C ASP A 83 -0.04 -4.44 18.21
N ARG A 84 0.03 -3.10 18.26
CA ARG A 84 -0.71 -2.22 17.34
C ARG A 84 -0.33 -2.50 15.90
N ARG A 85 0.97 -2.64 15.61
CA ARG A 85 1.47 -2.98 14.28
C ARG A 85 1.03 -4.37 13.84
N LEU A 86 1.02 -5.35 14.75
CA LEU A 86 0.53 -6.70 14.45
C LEU A 86 -0.95 -6.68 14.07
N ILE A 87 -1.78 -5.95 14.83
CA ILE A 87 -3.20 -5.76 14.49
C ILE A 87 -3.33 -5.11 13.11
N ILE A 88 -2.61 -4.01 12.84
CA ILE A 88 -2.66 -3.33 11.54
C ILE A 88 -2.26 -4.30 10.39
N MET A 89 -1.20 -5.09 10.57
CA MET A 89 -0.76 -6.09 9.59
C MET A 89 -1.84 -7.16 9.36
N PHE A 90 -2.48 -7.65 10.42
CA PHE A 90 -3.56 -8.62 10.34
C PHE A 90 -4.79 -8.06 9.61
N TYR A 91 -5.20 -6.83 9.92
CA TYR A 91 -6.29 -6.16 9.21
C TYR A 91 -5.96 -5.90 7.75
N SER A 92 -4.73 -5.49 7.47
CA SER A 92 -4.24 -5.30 6.10
C SER A 92 -4.38 -6.60 5.29
N PHE A 93 -3.91 -7.71 5.86
CA PHE A 93 -4.05 -9.03 5.26
C PHE A 93 -5.52 -9.41 5.03
N LEU A 94 -6.39 -9.22 6.03
CA LEU A 94 -7.81 -9.54 5.92
C LEU A 94 -8.49 -8.70 4.83
N LEU A 95 -8.25 -7.38 4.80
CA LEU A 95 -8.78 -6.48 3.78
C LEU A 95 -8.33 -6.87 2.38
N GLY A 96 -7.07 -7.24 2.20
CA GLY A 96 -6.55 -7.75 0.93
C GLY A 96 -7.26 -9.04 0.49
N MET A 97 -7.41 -9.99 1.40
CA MET A 97 -8.07 -11.27 1.12
C MET A 97 -9.53 -11.09 0.71
N LEU A 98 -10.30 -10.33 1.48
CA LEU A 98 -11.73 -10.15 1.21
C LEU A 98 -11.97 -9.29 -0.04
N SER A 99 -11.21 -8.21 -0.23
CA SER A 99 -11.36 -7.36 -1.43
C SER A 99 -11.01 -8.12 -2.70
N SER A 100 -9.99 -8.97 -2.67
CA SER A 100 -9.64 -9.76 -3.84
C SER A 100 -10.61 -10.91 -4.13
N HIS A 101 -11.30 -11.42 -3.11
CA HIS A 101 -12.38 -12.37 -3.30
C HIS A 101 -13.61 -11.70 -3.94
N LEU A 102 -14.00 -10.51 -3.46
CA LEU A 102 -15.13 -9.74 -4.02
C LEU A 102 -14.93 -9.38 -5.49
N LEU A 103 -13.68 -9.18 -5.91
CA LEU A 103 -13.29 -8.81 -7.26
C LEU A 103 -12.59 -9.97 -7.98
N ILE A 104 -12.89 -11.22 -7.63
CA ILE A 104 -12.17 -12.39 -8.17
C ILE A 104 -12.34 -12.54 -9.69
N GLU A 105 -13.48 -12.11 -10.23
CA GLU A 105 -13.83 -12.08 -11.66
C GLU A 105 -13.08 -10.96 -12.42
N TRP A 106 -12.49 -10.00 -11.70
CA TRP A 106 -11.72 -8.91 -12.29
C TRP A 106 -10.23 -9.23 -12.22
N ILE A 107 -9.66 -9.61 -13.35
CA ILE A 107 -8.23 -9.91 -13.45
C ILE A 107 -7.47 -8.57 -13.51
N PRO A 108 -6.56 -8.30 -12.55
CA PRO A 108 -5.81 -7.06 -12.53
C PRO A 108 -4.89 -6.96 -13.75
N ASN A 109 -4.78 -5.75 -14.30
CA ASN A 109 -3.88 -5.48 -15.39
C ASN A 109 -2.42 -5.58 -14.91
N GLN A 110 -1.62 -6.43 -15.56
CA GLN A 110 -0.22 -6.65 -15.18
C GLN A 110 0.71 -5.50 -15.60
N ASN A 111 0.24 -4.59 -16.47
CA ASN A 111 1.01 -3.45 -16.95
C ASN A 111 0.84 -2.20 -16.06
N LEU A 112 0.24 -2.33 -14.87
CA LEU A 112 0.16 -1.25 -13.89
C LEU A 112 1.37 -1.31 -12.93
N PRO A 113 1.92 -0.16 -12.51
CA PRO A 113 3.05 -0.14 -11.60
C PRO A 113 2.73 -0.80 -10.27
N HIS A 114 3.68 -1.59 -9.75
CA HIS A 114 3.53 -2.22 -8.45
C HIS A 114 3.64 -1.20 -7.31
N PRO A 115 2.61 -1.05 -6.45
CA PRO A 115 2.59 -0.01 -5.42
C PRO A 115 3.52 -0.29 -4.23
N PHE A 116 4.09 -1.50 -4.13
CA PHE A 116 5.13 -1.84 -3.13
C PHE A 116 6.46 -1.14 -3.43
N PHE A 117 6.78 -0.97 -4.71
CA PHE A 117 8.11 -0.57 -5.14
C PHE A 117 8.44 0.87 -4.74
N ILE A 118 7.42 1.74 -4.73
CA ILE A 118 7.59 3.17 -4.51
C ILE A 118 7.81 3.53 -3.03
N PRO A 119 7.02 3.03 -2.05
CA PRO A 119 7.26 3.32 -0.64
C PRO A 119 8.62 2.83 -0.11
N ALA A 120 9.06 1.63 -0.52
CA ALA A 120 10.34 1.08 -0.09
C ALA A 120 11.50 1.96 -0.56
N LEU A 121 11.51 2.32 -1.85
CA LEU A 121 12.52 3.19 -2.43
C LEU A 121 12.50 4.60 -1.83
N VAL A 122 11.30 5.18 -1.63
CA VAL A 122 11.18 6.49 -0.99
C VAL A 122 11.78 6.46 0.43
N GLY A 123 11.52 5.42 1.22
CA GLY A 123 12.11 5.25 2.54
C GLY A 123 13.64 5.23 2.53
N ILE A 124 14.23 4.45 1.62
CA ILE A 124 15.69 4.35 1.46
C ILE A 124 16.27 5.71 1.03
N MET A 125 15.65 6.38 0.06
CA MET A 125 16.14 7.66 -0.44
C MET A 125 16.03 8.78 0.61
N ILE A 126 15.06 8.73 1.52
CA ILE A 126 14.99 9.68 2.64
C ILE A 126 16.24 9.59 3.51
N LEU A 127 16.75 8.38 3.77
CA LEU A 127 17.96 8.20 4.58
C LEU A 127 19.23 8.62 3.84
N LEU A 128 19.34 8.24 2.55
CA LEU A 128 20.56 8.46 1.77
C LEU A 128 20.71 9.90 1.28
N ALA A 129 19.64 10.48 0.72
CA ALA A 129 19.67 11.83 0.15
C ALA A 129 19.13 12.88 1.14
N GLY A 130 18.23 12.52 2.04
CA GLY A 130 17.58 13.48 2.95
C GLY A 130 18.56 14.38 3.71
N PRO A 131 19.61 13.86 4.35
CA PRO A 131 20.56 14.69 5.12
C PRO A 131 21.27 15.77 4.28
N SER A 132 21.54 15.50 2.99
CA SER A 132 22.25 16.44 2.12
C SER A 132 21.33 17.48 1.47
N VAL A 133 20.06 17.13 1.21
CA VAL A 133 19.11 18.02 0.53
C VAL A 133 17.97 18.55 1.40
N GLY A 134 17.89 18.18 2.68
CA GLY A 134 16.81 18.56 3.58
C GLY A 134 16.64 20.06 3.87
N HIS A 135 17.60 20.86 3.42
CA HIS A 135 17.57 22.32 3.48
C HIS A 135 16.60 22.92 2.45
N ASP A 136 16.31 22.19 1.37
CA ASP A 136 15.32 22.56 0.36
C ASP A 136 14.30 21.43 0.19
N ARG A 137 13.05 21.72 0.52
CA ARG A 137 11.94 20.77 0.47
C ARG A 137 11.68 20.26 -0.95
N LYS A 138 11.87 21.09 -1.98
CA LYS A 138 11.65 20.68 -3.38
C LYS A 138 12.74 19.70 -3.81
N LEU A 139 13.99 19.99 -3.48
CA LEU A 139 15.11 19.07 -3.72
C LEU A 139 14.93 17.76 -2.95
N PHE A 140 14.46 17.80 -1.70
CA PHE A 140 14.13 16.61 -0.92
C PHE A 140 13.06 15.73 -1.56
N LEU A 141 11.96 16.32 -2.03
CA LEU A 141 10.90 15.56 -2.71
C LEU A 141 11.40 15.00 -4.05
N LEU A 142 12.14 15.80 -4.82
CA LEU A 142 12.68 15.40 -6.11
C LEU A 142 13.71 14.27 -5.95
N SER A 143 14.60 14.34 -4.97
CA SER A 143 15.62 13.32 -4.72
C SER A 143 15.01 12.01 -4.22
N THR A 144 13.89 12.06 -3.50
CA THR A 144 13.24 10.87 -2.95
C THR A 144 12.28 10.24 -3.94
N ILE A 145 11.25 10.98 -4.34
CA ILE A 145 10.17 10.50 -5.21
C ILE A 145 10.63 10.49 -6.67
N GLY A 146 11.40 11.49 -7.10
CA GLY A 146 11.89 11.54 -8.48
C GLY A 146 12.83 10.38 -8.79
N VAL A 147 13.75 10.03 -7.89
CA VAL A 147 14.62 8.85 -8.06
C VAL A 147 13.81 7.55 -8.04
N ALA A 148 12.86 7.40 -7.11
CA ALA A 148 11.99 6.24 -7.08
C ALA A 148 11.17 6.09 -8.39
N THR A 149 10.70 7.21 -8.94
CA THR A 149 9.96 7.25 -10.21
C THR A 149 10.86 6.88 -11.39
N ALA A 150 12.06 7.42 -11.46
CA ALA A 150 13.03 7.12 -12.52
C ALA A 150 13.43 5.63 -12.51
N LEU A 151 13.64 5.05 -11.33
CA LEU A 151 13.92 3.62 -11.18
C LEU A 151 12.72 2.76 -11.59
N ALA A 152 11.50 3.14 -11.20
CA ALA A 152 10.29 2.43 -11.61
C ALA A 152 10.14 2.40 -13.14
N ILE A 153 10.30 3.55 -13.81
CA ILE A 153 10.29 3.65 -15.27
C ILE A 153 11.39 2.77 -15.89
N SER A 154 12.61 2.82 -15.34
CA SER A 154 13.74 2.06 -15.88
C SER A 154 13.49 0.55 -15.85
N ILE A 155 12.95 0.04 -14.74
CA ILE A 155 12.62 -1.39 -14.59
C ILE A 155 11.50 -1.79 -15.55
N ASP A 156 10.51 -0.93 -15.73
CA ASP A 156 9.36 -1.21 -16.57
C ASP A 156 9.71 -1.21 -18.07
N ILE A 157 10.61 -0.32 -18.49
CA ILE A 157 11.22 -0.34 -19.83
C ILE A 157 11.96 -1.66 -20.05
N LEU A 158 12.73 -2.14 -19.07
CA LEU A 158 13.43 -3.42 -19.17
C LEU A 158 12.47 -4.63 -19.27
N ASN A 159 11.30 -4.54 -18.66
CA ASN A 159 10.28 -5.58 -18.68
C ASN A 159 9.31 -5.49 -19.88
N ASN A 160 9.50 -4.52 -20.80
CA ASN A 160 8.59 -4.23 -21.92
C ASN A 160 7.12 -4.00 -21.49
N GLN A 161 6.90 -3.49 -20.28
CA GLN A 161 5.57 -3.18 -19.73
C GLN A 161 5.19 -1.70 -19.90
N PHE A 162 6.12 -0.91 -20.46
CA PHE A 162 5.98 0.53 -20.61
C PHE A 162 4.93 0.91 -21.65
N GLY A 163 3.93 1.66 -21.21
CA GLY A 163 2.85 2.16 -22.05
C GLY A 163 2.05 3.27 -21.40
N LEU A 164 1.04 3.78 -22.13
CA LEU A 164 0.21 4.89 -21.66
C LEU A 164 -0.53 4.56 -20.35
N LEU A 165 -1.01 3.33 -20.20
CA LEU A 165 -1.69 2.89 -18.98
C LEU A 165 -0.73 2.85 -17.77
N TYR A 166 0.49 2.36 -17.99
CA TYR A 166 1.54 2.36 -16.97
C TYR A 166 1.85 3.79 -16.50
N LEU A 167 2.01 4.72 -17.44
CA LEU A 167 2.26 6.14 -17.14
C LEU A 167 1.13 6.77 -16.32
N LEU A 168 -0.13 6.46 -16.64
CA LEU A 168 -1.27 6.94 -15.85
C LEU A 168 -1.26 6.38 -14.43
N GLY A 169 -1.09 5.06 -14.27
CA GLY A 169 -0.96 4.44 -12.94
C GLY A 169 0.23 4.97 -12.15
N LEU A 170 1.35 5.22 -12.83
CA LEU A 170 2.57 5.75 -12.22
C LEU A 170 2.33 7.18 -11.74
N SER A 171 1.68 8.01 -12.55
CA SER A 171 1.35 9.40 -12.19
C SER A 171 0.49 9.47 -10.92
N LEU A 172 -0.52 8.60 -10.80
CA LEU A 172 -1.35 8.49 -9.60
C LEU A 172 -0.52 8.06 -8.39
N THR A 173 0.37 7.08 -8.58
CA THR A 173 1.19 6.55 -7.49
C THR A 173 2.23 7.58 -7.01
N VAL A 174 2.82 8.35 -7.93
CA VAL A 174 3.70 9.48 -7.64
C VAL A 174 2.96 10.58 -6.89
N PHE A 175 1.74 10.91 -7.30
CA PHE A 175 0.89 11.87 -6.60
C PHE A 175 0.62 11.43 -5.15
N VAL A 176 0.20 10.17 -4.96
CA VAL A 176 -0.07 9.61 -3.63
C VAL A 176 1.20 9.54 -2.78
N ALA A 177 2.34 9.15 -3.34
CA ALA A 177 3.63 9.14 -2.64
C ALA A 177 4.05 10.55 -2.21
N THR A 178 3.84 11.55 -3.07
CA THR A 178 4.13 12.96 -2.79
C THR A 178 3.24 13.48 -1.67
N PHE A 179 1.93 13.23 -1.76
CA PHE A 179 1.00 13.62 -0.72
C PHE A 179 1.36 12.98 0.63
N ASN A 180 1.67 11.68 0.66
CA ASN A 180 2.04 10.97 1.87
C ASN A 180 3.35 11.47 2.50
N LEU A 181 4.35 11.80 1.68
CA LEU A 181 5.60 12.36 2.17
C LEU A 181 5.39 13.78 2.72
N GLN A 182 4.55 14.58 2.06
CA GLN A 182 4.20 15.92 2.51
C GLN A 182 3.44 15.91 3.84
N CYS A 183 2.49 14.99 4.02
CA CYS A 183 1.80 14.81 5.29
C CYS A 183 2.75 14.36 6.42
N LEU A 184 3.74 13.52 6.11
CA LEU A 184 4.75 13.11 7.08
C LEU A 184 5.58 14.32 7.55
N VAL A 185 6.04 15.15 6.62
CA VAL A 185 6.80 16.38 6.91
C VAL A 185 5.98 17.36 7.75
N ASP A 186 4.72 17.59 7.41
CA ASP A 186 3.82 18.48 8.17
C ASP A 186 3.51 17.94 9.58
N GLY A 187 3.30 16.63 9.72
CA GLY A 187 3.12 15.97 11.02
C GLY A 187 4.34 16.17 11.94
N MET A 188 5.55 15.97 11.39
CA MET A 188 6.80 16.22 12.14
C MET A 188 6.96 17.68 12.55
N LYS A 189 6.57 18.64 11.70
CA LYS A 189 6.60 20.08 12.02
C LYS A 189 5.66 20.44 13.18
N LYS A 190 4.53 19.72 13.31
CA LYS A 190 3.55 19.90 14.39
C LYS A 190 3.84 19.08 15.65
N GLY A 191 4.89 18.25 15.63
CA GLY A 191 5.18 17.30 16.71
C GLY A 191 4.20 16.11 16.77
N ASP A 192 3.35 15.96 15.75
CA ASP A 192 2.35 14.88 15.65
C ASP A 192 2.98 13.65 14.99
N LEU A 193 3.67 12.85 15.80
CA LEU A 193 4.38 11.64 15.37
C LEU A 193 3.48 10.39 15.45
N ASP A 194 2.32 10.41 14.80
CA ASP A 194 1.43 9.24 14.67
C ASP A 194 1.76 8.37 13.43
N MET A 195 2.69 7.43 13.62
CA MET A 195 3.13 6.53 12.57
C MET A 195 2.03 5.54 12.18
N GLU A 196 1.36 4.96 13.17
CA GLU A 196 0.32 3.95 12.99
C GLU A 196 -0.89 4.52 12.26
N GLY A 197 -1.33 5.75 12.60
CA GLY A 197 -2.41 6.41 11.89
C GLY A 197 -2.08 6.71 10.43
N GLY A 198 -0.82 7.07 10.15
CA GLY A 198 -0.31 7.20 8.79
C GLY A 198 -0.34 5.89 8.00
N ILE A 199 0.04 4.77 8.64
CA ILE A 199 -0.02 3.44 8.02
C ILE A 199 -1.46 3.05 7.69
N ILE A 200 -2.39 3.24 8.64
CA ILE A 200 -3.82 2.93 8.44
C ILE A 200 -4.40 3.71 7.24
N LYS A 201 -4.13 5.02 7.15
CA LYS A 201 -4.59 5.84 6.01
C LYS A 201 -4.10 5.30 4.67
N VAL A 202 -2.83 4.90 4.59
CA VAL A 202 -2.24 4.32 3.37
C VAL A 202 -2.94 3.02 2.96
N ILE A 203 -3.22 2.12 3.91
CA ILE A 203 -3.94 0.87 3.63
C ILE A 203 -5.33 1.17 3.07
N LEU A 204 -6.07 2.11 3.66
CA LEU A 204 -7.41 2.46 3.21
C LEU A 204 -7.38 3.04 1.79
N ILE A 205 -6.46 3.97 1.52
CA ILE A 205 -6.28 4.52 0.18
C ILE A 205 -5.98 3.40 -0.82
N LEU A 206 -5.06 2.48 -0.47
CA LEU A 206 -4.70 1.35 -1.33
C LEU A 206 -5.84 0.35 -1.54
N LEU A 207 -6.67 0.10 -0.53
CA LEU A 207 -7.83 -0.76 -0.65
C LEU A 207 -8.79 -0.21 -1.71
N PHE A 208 -9.14 1.07 -1.62
CA PHE A 208 -10.05 1.69 -2.58
C PHE A 208 -9.40 1.86 -3.96
N SER A 209 -8.14 2.29 -4.04
CA SER A 209 -7.46 2.48 -5.32
C SER A 209 -7.24 1.15 -6.04
N SER A 210 -6.83 0.08 -5.34
CA SER A 210 -6.66 -1.26 -5.93
C SER A 210 -7.97 -1.80 -6.49
N SER A 211 -9.09 -1.57 -5.79
CA SER A 211 -10.42 -1.97 -6.27
C SER A 211 -10.88 -1.17 -7.49
N LEU A 212 -10.67 0.15 -7.47
CA LEU A 212 -10.96 1.01 -8.64
C LEU A 212 -10.11 0.62 -9.85
N ASP A 213 -8.81 0.37 -9.65
CA ASP A 213 -7.90 -0.03 -10.72
C ASP A 213 -8.32 -1.36 -11.35
N LYS A 214 -8.77 -2.33 -10.54
CA LYS A 214 -9.29 -3.62 -11.03
C LYS A 214 -10.55 -3.44 -11.88
N VAL A 215 -11.45 -2.55 -11.49
CA VAL A 215 -12.72 -2.33 -12.22
C VAL A 215 -12.51 -1.48 -13.47
N LEU A 216 -11.66 -0.45 -13.42
CA LEU A 216 -11.42 0.46 -14.55
C LEU A 216 -10.50 -0.14 -15.61
N TRP A 217 -9.45 -0.86 -15.18
CA TRP A 217 -8.36 -1.30 -16.05
C TRP A 217 -8.22 -2.81 -16.14
N GLY A 218 -8.89 -3.55 -15.26
CA GLY A 218 -8.88 -5.00 -15.27
C GLY A 218 -9.78 -5.60 -16.34
N ARG A 219 -9.56 -6.88 -16.61
CA ARG A 219 -10.37 -7.66 -17.53
C ARG A 219 -11.39 -8.48 -16.74
N TYR A 220 -12.66 -8.33 -17.08
CA TYR A 220 -13.72 -9.16 -16.53
C TYR A 220 -13.69 -10.56 -17.17
N GLU A 221 -13.67 -11.61 -16.35
CA GLU A 221 -13.74 -13.00 -16.77
C GLU A 221 -14.67 -13.80 -15.85
N ALA A 222 -15.81 -14.24 -16.41
CA ALA A 222 -16.85 -14.97 -15.67
C ALA A 222 -16.47 -16.43 -15.36
N ASP A 223 -15.56 -17.03 -16.13
CA ASP A 223 -15.11 -18.41 -15.93
C ASP A 223 -13.76 -18.44 -15.20
N LEU A 224 -13.83 -18.61 -13.88
CA LEU A 224 -12.68 -18.63 -12.98
C LEU A 224 -11.83 -19.91 -13.14
N THR A 225 -12.31 -20.96 -13.83
CA THR A 225 -11.63 -22.27 -13.85
C THR A 225 -10.27 -22.28 -14.54
N LYS A 226 -10.00 -21.32 -15.44
CA LYS A 226 -8.75 -21.26 -16.23
C LYS A 226 -7.54 -20.68 -15.51
N HIS A 227 -7.74 -19.84 -14.48
CA HIS A 227 -6.64 -19.08 -13.86
C HIS A 227 -6.29 -19.51 -12.43
N TYR A 228 -7.13 -20.31 -11.76
CA TYR A 228 -6.98 -20.57 -10.32
C TYR A 228 -6.51 -22.00 -9.97
N ASN A 229 -5.98 -22.75 -10.95
CA ASN A 229 -5.39 -24.08 -10.73
C ASN A 229 -3.91 -24.02 -10.27
N ILE A 230 -3.54 -23.02 -9.47
CA ILE A 230 -2.18 -22.89 -8.92
C ILE A 230 -2.21 -23.40 -7.49
N SER A 231 -1.51 -24.51 -7.23
CA SER A 231 -1.40 -25.05 -5.88
C SER A 231 -0.75 -24.03 -4.94
N THR A 232 -1.28 -23.93 -3.72
CA THR A 232 -0.90 -22.97 -2.67
C THR A 232 0.62 -22.91 -2.43
N GLY A 233 1.35 -24.02 -2.70
CA GLY A 233 2.80 -24.11 -2.58
C GLY A 233 3.61 -23.31 -3.61
N LYS A 234 3.13 -23.15 -4.86
CA LYS A 234 3.80 -22.30 -5.87
C LYS A 234 3.62 -20.81 -5.60
N LEU A 235 2.51 -20.44 -4.93
CA LEU A 235 2.16 -19.05 -4.62
C LEU A 235 3.11 -18.43 -3.58
N ILE A 236 3.54 -19.20 -2.57
CA ILE A 236 4.44 -18.73 -1.51
C ILE A 236 5.84 -18.44 -2.09
N LEU A 237 6.36 -19.34 -2.94
CA LEU A 237 7.68 -19.18 -3.55
C LEU A 237 7.76 -17.94 -4.45
N HIS A 238 6.69 -17.64 -5.20
CA HIS A 238 6.60 -16.45 -6.05
C HIS A 238 6.34 -15.14 -5.28
N THR A 239 6.09 -15.20 -3.96
CA THR A 239 5.86 -14.01 -3.11
C THR A 239 7.10 -13.57 -2.34
N ILE A 240 8.09 -14.46 -2.21
CA ILE A 240 9.37 -14.13 -1.59
C ILE A 240 10.37 -13.64 -2.65
N VAL A 241 10.18 -14.06 -3.91
CA VAL A 241 11.12 -13.79 -5.02
C VAL A 241 10.68 -12.60 -5.90
N PHE A 242 9.44 -12.13 -5.79
CA PHE A 242 8.87 -10.96 -6.50
C PHE A 242 7.86 -10.21 -5.64
#